data_AF-A0A970T9K0-F1
#
_entry.id   AF-A0A970T9K0-F1
#
_cell.length_a   1.000
_cell.length_b   1.000
_cell.length_c   1.000
_cell.angle_alpha   90.00
_cell.angle_beta   90.00
_cell.angle_gamma   90.00
#
_symmetry.space_group_name_H-M   'P 1'
#
loop_
_entity.id
_entity.type
_entity.pdbx_description
1 polymer ?
#
loop_
_entity_poly.entity_id
_entity_poly.type
_entity_poly.pdbx_seq_one_letter_code
_entity_poly.pdbx_strand_id
1 'polypeptide(L)'
;MNKTELERDFNPSGTGLKNGNFIGLPYSFDTANIILLPVPWDVTVSGHDGTALAPAAILKASVQLDLVDPDIEDAWKLGIYMTPLNQAILDERNDLRQKASSYIEQLEMGNSVVSSDIADEINKRCAALNSLVCSESKKII
;
A
#
# COMPACT_ATOMS: atom_id res chain seq x y z
N MET A 1 -2.08 -11.91 -22.47
CA MET A 1 -2.33 -10.75 -23.34
C MET A 1 -1.12 -9.85 -23.25
N ASN A 2 -0.60 -9.37 -24.37
CA ASN A 2 0.45 -8.36 -24.37
C ASN A 2 -0.15 -6.95 -24.13
N LYS A 3 0.70 -5.96 -23.85
CA LYS A 3 0.27 -4.58 -23.55
C LYS A 3 -0.62 -3.98 -24.65
N THR A 4 -0.25 -4.17 -25.92
CA THR A 4 -0.97 -3.63 -27.07
C THR A 4 -2.38 -4.23 -27.22
N GLU A 5 -2.54 -5.52 -26.95
CA GLU A 5 -3.86 -6.18 -26.95
C GLU A 5 -4.75 -5.66 -25.82
N LEU A 6 -4.19 -5.46 -24.61
CA LEU A 6 -4.93 -4.89 -23.47
C LEU A 6 -5.46 -3.50 -23.79
N GLU A 7 -4.63 -2.65 -24.39
CA GLU A 7 -4.99 -1.28 -24.72
C GLU A 7 -6.04 -1.19 -25.83
N ARG A 8 -6.03 -2.13 -26.78
CA ARG A 8 -7.04 -2.17 -27.84
C ARG A 8 -8.43 -2.56 -27.31
N ASP A 9 -8.47 -3.49 -26.35
CA ASP A 9 -9.72 -4.12 -25.91
C ASP A 9 -10.34 -3.41 -24.68
N PHE A 10 -9.62 -2.45 -24.08
CA PHE A 10 -10.11 -1.65 -22.95
C PHE A 10 -10.88 -0.40 -23.41
N ASN A 11 -12.05 -0.16 -22.81
CA ASN A 11 -12.86 1.03 -23.06
C ASN A 11 -12.69 2.06 -21.91
N PRO A 12 -11.86 3.11 -22.08
CA PRO A 12 -11.62 4.09 -21.01
C PRO A 12 -12.82 5.00 -20.73
N SER A 13 -13.80 5.08 -21.63
CA SER A 13 -15.05 5.82 -21.44
C SER A 13 -16.17 4.96 -20.82
N GLY A 14 -15.87 3.71 -20.49
CA GLY A 14 -16.80 2.79 -19.84
C GLY A 14 -16.96 3.07 -18.35
N THR A 15 -17.83 2.30 -17.70
CA THR A 15 -17.93 2.33 -16.23
C THR A 15 -16.66 1.77 -15.59
N GLY A 16 -16.18 2.40 -14.51
CA GLY A 16 -15.02 1.91 -13.76
C GLY A 16 -15.17 0.45 -13.31
N LEU A 17 -14.24 -0.40 -13.75
CA LEU A 17 -14.30 -1.84 -13.53
C LEU A 17 -13.81 -2.22 -12.14
N LYS A 18 -14.60 -3.02 -11.41
CA LYS A 18 -14.20 -3.63 -10.13
C LYS A 18 -13.38 -4.91 -10.37
N ASN A 19 -12.33 -4.81 -11.18
CA ASN A 19 -11.47 -5.93 -11.57
C ASN A 19 -10.35 -6.25 -10.56
N GLY A 20 -10.29 -5.50 -9.45
CA GLY A 20 -9.25 -5.66 -8.42
C GLY A 20 -7.98 -4.86 -8.68
N ASN A 21 -7.89 -4.13 -9.80
CA ASN A 21 -6.76 -3.25 -10.11
C ASN A 21 -7.02 -1.82 -9.67
N PHE A 22 -5.93 -1.08 -9.41
CA PHE A 22 -5.99 0.35 -9.14
C PHE A 22 -6.62 1.08 -10.33
N ILE A 23 -7.56 1.98 -10.02
CA ILE A 23 -8.40 2.75 -10.97
C ILE A 23 -9.11 1.90 -12.05
N GLY A 24 -9.25 0.59 -11.82
CA GLY A 24 -9.93 -0.33 -12.74
C GLY A 24 -9.18 -0.61 -14.05
N LEU A 25 -7.91 -0.24 -14.15
CA LEU A 25 -7.12 -0.40 -15.37
C LEU A 25 -6.82 -1.88 -15.69
N PRO A 26 -6.54 -2.22 -16.97
CA PRO A 26 -6.34 -3.58 -17.41
C PRO A 26 -4.88 -4.07 -17.25
N TYR A 27 -4.04 -3.35 -16.51
CA TYR A 27 -2.62 -3.69 -16.39
C TYR A 27 -2.32 -4.74 -15.31
N SER A 28 -1.19 -5.39 -15.48
CA SER A 28 -0.57 -6.33 -14.54
C SER A 28 0.83 -5.84 -14.15
N PHE A 29 1.49 -6.56 -13.25
CA PHE A 29 2.88 -6.32 -12.89
C PHE A 29 3.80 -6.24 -14.12
N ASP A 30 3.67 -7.16 -15.07
CA ASP A 30 4.55 -7.25 -16.24
C ASP A 30 4.22 -6.25 -17.37
N THR A 31 3.04 -5.64 -17.34
CA THR A 31 2.53 -4.80 -18.45
C THR A 31 2.39 -3.33 -18.10
N ALA A 32 2.40 -2.99 -16.81
CA ALA A 32 2.39 -1.62 -16.32
C ALA A 32 3.78 -0.97 -16.44
N ASN A 33 3.80 0.35 -16.61
CA ASN A 33 5.03 1.13 -16.51
C ASN A 33 5.27 1.65 -15.09
N ILE A 34 4.19 1.80 -14.31
CA ILE A 34 4.21 2.32 -12.94
C ILE A 34 3.65 1.26 -12.01
N ILE A 35 4.46 0.83 -11.04
CA ILE A 35 4.05 -0.12 -10.02
C ILE A 35 3.88 0.60 -8.68
N LEU A 36 2.68 0.54 -8.12
CA LEU A 36 2.38 0.98 -6.76
C LEU A 36 2.58 -0.20 -5.81
N LEU A 37 3.50 -0.07 -4.85
CA LEU A 37 3.78 -1.08 -3.84
C LEU A 37 3.12 -0.66 -2.50
N PRO A 38 1.98 -1.26 -2.11
CA PRO A 38 1.31 -0.92 -0.85
C PRO A 38 2.04 -1.53 0.35
N VAL A 39 2.23 -0.72 1.39
CA VAL A 39 2.86 -1.14 2.66
C VAL A 39 1.92 -0.80 3.82
N PRO A 40 1.11 -1.75 4.32
CA PRO A 40 0.11 -1.48 5.35
C PRO A 40 0.74 -1.42 6.75
N TRP A 41 1.45 -0.34 7.05
CA TRP A 41 2.19 -0.19 8.31
C TRP A 41 2.04 1.19 8.95
N ASP A 42 1.72 1.22 10.24
CA ASP A 42 1.60 2.43 11.05
C ASP A 42 1.84 2.15 12.56
N VAL A 43 2.60 1.09 12.88
CA VAL A 43 2.78 0.58 14.25
C VAL A 43 3.28 1.64 15.23
N THR A 44 4.10 2.58 14.77
CA THR A 44 4.79 3.58 15.60
C THR A 44 4.06 4.92 15.67
N VAL A 45 2.83 5.02 15.17
CA VAL A 45 2.05 6.25 15.25
C VAL A 45 1.69 6.55 16.71
N SER A 46 1.98 7.77 17.17
CA SER A 46 1.62 8.23 18.52
C SER A 46 0.23 8.85 18.58
N GLY A 47 -0.33 9.25 17.44
CA GLY A 47 -1.71 9.74 17.33
C GLY A 47 -2.70 8.64 16.94
N HIS A 48 -3.68 9.02 16.12
CA HIS A 48 -4.64 8.09 15.56
C HIS A 48 -3.98 7.16 14.55
N ASP A 49 -4.25 5.87 14.67
CA ASP A 49 -3.86 4.85 13.71
C ASP A 49 -4.91 4.68 12.61
N GLY A 50 -4.61 3.83 11.63
CA GLY A 50 -5.50 3.50 10.52
C GLY A 50 -4.91 3.80 9.14
N THR A 51 -3.75 4.45 9.04
CA THR A 51 -3.08 4.66 7.75
C THR A 51 -2.60 3.33 7.14
N ALA A 52 -2.38 2.28 7.94
CA ALA A 52 -2.15 0.93 7.44
C ALA A 52 -3.32 0.38 6.60
N LEU A 53 -4.56 0.88 6.81
CA LEU A 53 -5.74 0.48 6.04
C LEU A 53 -5.91 1.28 4.73
N ALA A 54 -5.15 2.37 4.58
CA ALA A 54 -5.27 3.27 3.44
C ALA A 54 -5.06 2.58 2.08
N PRO A 55 -4.10 1.65 1.88
CA PRO A 55 -3.93 1.00 0.59
C PRO A 55 -5.18 0.28 0.09
N ALA A 56 -5.86 -0.48 0.97
CA ALA A 56 -7.10 -1.16 0.63
C ALA A 56 -8.25 -0.17 0.36
N ALA A 57 -8.34 0.90 1.15
CA ALA A 57 -9.35 1.93 0.96
C ALA A 57 -9.16 2.69 -0.35
N ILE A 58 -7.91 3.06 -0.68
CA ILE A 58 -7.51 3.69 -1.94
C ILE A 58 -7.88 2.78 -3.11
N LEU A 59 -7.48 1.51 -3.08
CA LEU A 59 -7.80 0.55 -4.15
C LEU A 59 -9.32 0.47 -4.37
N LYS A 60 -10.09 0.32 -3.28
CA LYS A 60 -11.55 0.23 -3.35
C LYS A 60 -12.21 1.49 -3.92
N ALA A 61 -11.74 2.67 -3.55
CA ALA A 61 -12.30 3.95 -3.99
C ALA A 61 -11.86 4.33 -5.41
N SER A 62 -10.66 3.90 -5.82
CA SER A 62 -10.01 4.33 -7.06
C SER A 62 -10.83 4.10 -8.32
N VAL A 63 -11.67 3.06 -8.36
CA VAL A 63 -12.53 2.73 -9.52
C VAL A 63 -13.61 3.79 -9.83
N GLN A 64 -13.71 4.86 -9.06
CA GLN A 64 -14.63 5.98 -9.30
C GLN A 64 -13.95 7.18 -9.98
N LEU A 65 -12.63 7.14 -10.17
CA LEU A 65 -11.90 8.20 -10.85
C LEU A 65 -12.14 8.15 -12.37
N ASP A 66 -12.16 9.32 -13.00
CA ASP A 66 -12.10 9.44 -14.45
C ASP A 66 -10.69 9.08 -14.94
N LEU A 67 -10.62 8.53 -16.14
CA LEU A 67 -9.37 8.13 -16.80
C LEU A 67 -8.86 9.19 -17.77
N VAL A 68 -9.65 10.24 -18.02
CA VAL A 68 -9.27 11.39 -18.84
C VAL A 68 -8.52 12.42 -18.00
N ASP A 69 -7.38 12.86 -18.52
CA ASP A 69 -6.62 14.00 -18.02
C ASP A 69 -6.53 15.06 -19.14
N PRO A 70 -6.83 16.35 -18.88
CA PRO A 70 -6.81 17.38 -19.91
C PRO A 70 -5.41 17.69 -20.45
N ASP A 71 -4.36 17.42 -19.68
CA ASP A 71 -2.98 17.74 -20.04
C ASP A 71 -2.23 16.54 -20.64
N ILE A 72 -2.78 15.33 -20.51
CA ILE A 72 -2.15 14.08 -20.96
C ILE A 72 -3.11 13.28 -21.84
N GLU A 73 -2.82 13.25 -23.14
CA GLU A 73 -3.54 12.38 -24.09
C GLU A 73 -3.41 10.91 -23.67
N ASP A 74 -4.55 10.21 -23.62
CA ASP A 74 -4.64 8.81 -23.21
C ASP A 74 -3.89 8.51 -21.89
N ALA A 75 -4.05 9.36 -20.87
CA ALA A 75 -3.37 9.23 -19.57
C ALA A 75 -3.45 7.82 -18.95
N TRP A 76 -4.56 7.11 -19.16
CA TRP A 76 -4.74 5.73 -18.71
C TRP A 76 -3.71 4.75 -19.29
N LYS A 77 -3.14 5.03 -20.47
CA LYS A 77 -2.08 4.24 -21.12
C LYS A 77 -0.71 4.39 -20.48
N LEU A 78 -0.54 5.35 -19.54
CA LEU A 78 0.66 5.41 -18.70
C LEU A 78 0.89 4.09 -17.96
N GLY A 79 -0.16 3.30 -17.73
CA GLY A 79 -0.04 1.93 -17.26
C GLY A 79 0.35 1.85 -15.80
N ILE A 80 -0.65 1.95 -14.93
CA ILE A 80 -0.47 1.88 -13.48
C ILE A 80 -1.02 0.55 -12.97
N TYR A 81 -0.25 -0.14 -12.14
CA TYR A 81 -0.65 -1.34 -11.45
C TYR A 81 -0.29 -1.24 -9.96
N MET A 82 -1.24 -1.55 -9.08
CA MET A 82 -0.96 -1.71 -7.65
C MET A 82 -0.78 -3.19 -7.35
N THR A 83 0.35 -3.56 -6.73
CA THR A 83 0.56 -4.95 -6.34
C THR A 83 -0.42 -5.37 -5.24
N PRO A 84 -0.72 -6.67 -5.09
CA PRO A 84 -1.61 -7.14 -4.05
C PRO A 84 -1.12 -6.72 -2.66
N LEU A 85 -2.06 -6.36 -1.78
CA LEU A 85 -1.74 -6.05 -0.39
C LEU A 85 -1.09 -7.27 0.27
N ASN A 86 0.06 -7.05 0.92
CA ASN A 86 0.70 -8.12 1.68
C ASN A 86 0.00 -8.30 3.03
N GLN A 87 -0.86 -9.32 3.10
CA GLN A 87 -1.66 -9.61 4.30
C GLN A 87 -0.79 -9.94 5.52
N ALA A 88 0.38 -10.57 5.34
CA ALA A 88 1.26 -10.89 6.44
C ALA A 88 1.83 -9.63 7.13
N ILE A 89 2.08 -8.55 6.37
CA ILE A 89 2.50 -7.26 6.95
C ILE A 89 1.35 -6.66 7.77
N LEU A 90 0.11 -6.72 7.26
CA LEU A 90 -1.06 -6.17 7.95
C LEU A 90 -1.38 -6.95 9.24
N ASP A 91 -1.27 -8.28 9.20
CA ASP A 91 -1.49 -9.13 10.37
C ASP A 91 -0.43 -8.85 11.45
N GLU A 92 0.84 -8.82 11.06
CA GLU A 92 1.94 -8.46 11.96
C GLU A 92 1.78 -7.04 12.54
N ARG A 93 1.37 -6.08 11.70
CA ARG A 93 1.04 -4.73 12.14
C ARG A 93 -0.03 -4.77 13.22
N ASN A 94 -1.10 -5.56 13.07
CA ASN A 94 -2.21 -5.59 14.02
C ASN A 94 -1.75 -6.08 15.40
N ASP A 95 -0.91 -7.12 15.42
CA ASP A 95 -0.33 -7.66 16.65
C ASP A 95 0.60 -6.65 17.34
N LEU A 96 1.50 -6.03 16.58
CA LEU A 96 2.48 -5.09 17.13
C LEU A 96 1.85 -3.76 17.52
N ARG A 97 0.83 -3.29 16.80
CA ARG A 97 0.17 -2.01 17.09
C ARG A 97 -0.48 -2.02 18.47
N GLN A 98 -1.03 -3.15 18.90
CA GLN A 98 -1.59 -3.29 20.24
C GLN A 98 -0.52 -3.08 21.31
N LYS A 99 0.64 -3.74 21.18
CA LYS A 99 1.79 -3.57 22.08
C LYS A 99 2.33 -2.14 22.07
N ALA A 100 2.50 -1.59 20.87
CA ALA A 100 3.01 -0.23 20.67
C ALA A 100 2.10 0.82 21.31
N SER A 101 0.78 0.65 21.21
CA SER A 101 -0.17 1.60 21.81
C SER A 101 0.01 1.70 23.32
N SER A 102 0.04 0.55 24.00
CA SER A 102 0.21 0.52 25.44
C SER A 102 1.56 1.08 25.86
N TYR A 103 2.62 0.80 25.10
CA TYR A 103 3.94 1.37 25.36
C TYR A 103 3.96 2.91 25.21
N ILE A 104 3.35 3.44 24.13
CA ILE A 104 3.27 4.87 23.86
C ILE A 104 2.44 5.58 24.95
N GLU A 105 1.28 5.03 25.33
CA GLU A 105 0.43 5.60 26.37
C GLU A 105 1.16 5.72 27.72
N GLN A 106 1.96 4.71 28.09
CA GLN A 106 2.79 4.76 29.29
C GLN A 106 3.82 5.89 29.25
N LEU A 107 4.47 6.09 28.09
CA LEU A 107 5.40 7.20 27.89
C LEU A 107 4.70 8.56 27.97
N GLU A 108 3.51 8.69 27.38
CA GLU A 108 2.71 9.91 27.42
C GLU A 108 2.23 10.27 28.82
N MET A 109 1.99 9.28 29.68
CA MET A 109 1.71 9.47 31.11
C MET A 109 2.94 9.87 31.95
N GLY A 110 4.13 9.94 31.34
CA GLY A 110 5.38 10.27 32.03
C GLY A 110 5.97 9.12 32.85
N ASN A 111 5.49 7.88 32.62
CA ASN A 111 6.03 6.72 33.31
C ASN A 111 7.42 6.37 32.75
N SER A 112 8.37 6.11 33.65
CA SER A 112 9.68 5.58 33.26
C SER A 112 9.50 4.12 32.89
N VAL A 113 9.48 3.81 31.59
CA VAL A 113 9.34 2.42 31.13
C VAL A 113 10.66 1.69 31.38
N VAL A 114 10.65 0.77 32.34
CA VAL A 114 11.85 0.15 32.91
C VAL A 114 12.53 -0.84 31.93
N SER A 115 11.79 -1.35 30.93
CA SER A 115 12.34 -2.23 29.88
C SER A 115 11.97 -1.75 28.47
N SER A 116 12.97 -1.72 27.58
CA SER A 116 12.84 -1.40 26.15
C SER A 116 12.46 -2.59 25.29
N ASP A 117 12.19 -3.78 25.86
CA ASP A 117 11.96 -5.02 25.07
C ASP A 117 10.91 -4.85 23.96
N ILE A 118 9.82 -4.10 24.24
CA ILE A 118 8.78 -3.79 23.25
C ILE A 118 9.32 -2.87 22.16
N ALA A 119 10.06 -1.82 22.52
CA ALA A 119 10.68 -0.91 21.57
C ALA A 119 11.72 -1.63 20.71
N ASP A 120 12.51 -2.52 21.29
CA ASP A 120 13.52 -3.33 20.59
C ASP A 120 12.87 -4.34 19.64
N GLU A 121 11.76 -4.98 20.04
CA GLU A 121 10.94 -5.81 19.16
C GLU A 121 10.42 -4.99 17.98
N ILE A 122 9.78 -3.85 18.23
CA ILE A 122 9.23 -2.97 17.19
C ILE A 122 10.34 -2.51 16.24
N ASN A 123 11.48 -2.06 16.76
CA ASN A 123 12.62 -1.62 15.95
C ASN A 123 13.14 -2.74 15.04
N LYS A 124 13.26 -3.95 15.58
CA LYS A 124 13.65 -5.14 14.80
C LYS A 124 12.66 -5.45 13.68
N ARG A 125 11.35 -5.36 13.96
CA ARG A 125 10.31 -5.61 12.96
C ARG A 125 10.23 -4.51 11.90
N CYS A 126 10.42 -3.24 12.27
CA CYS A 126 10.58 -2.13 11.32
C CYS A 126 11.78 -2.34 10.39
N ALA A 127 12.93 -2.78 10.92
CA ALA A 127 14.10 -3.09 10.11
C ALA A 127 13.86 -4.26 9.12
N ALA A 128 13.13 -5.28 9.56
CA ALA A 128 12.70 -6.39 8.70
C ALA A 128 11.75 -5.92 7.59
N LEU A 129 10.77 -5.07 7.92
CA LEU A 129 9.86 -4.46 6.95
C LEU A 129 10.62 -3.64 5.91
N ASN A 130 11.56 -2.79 6.32
CA ASN A 130 12.38 -1.99 5.40
C ASN A 130 13.19 -2.88 4.44
N SER A 131 13.74 -3.98 4.96
CA SER A 131 14.49 -4.95 4.15
C SER A 131 13.58 -5.65 3.14
N LEU A 132 12.38 -6.04 3.55
CA LEU A 132 11.36 -6.62 2.69
C LEU A 132 10.95 -5.66 1.58
N VAL A 133 10.58 -4.42 1.92
CA VAL A 133 10.20 -3.39 0.94
C VAL A 133 11.34 -3.12 -0.04
N CYS A 134 12.59 -3.03 0.43
CA CYS A 134 13.75 -2.90 -0.45
C CYS A 134 13.86 -4.08 -1.43
N SER A 135 13.67 -5.30 -0.95
CA SER A 135 13.72 -6.51 -1.78
C SER A 135 12.60 -6.53 -2.82
N GLU A 136 11.37 -6.16 -2.45
CA GLU A 136 10.24 -6.08 -3.39
C GLU A 136 10.44 -4.98 -4.43
N SER A 137 10.89 -3.79 -4.01
CA SER A 137 11.17 -2.69 -4.94
C SER A 137 12.25 -3.02 -5.97
N LYS A 138 13.26 -3.82 -5.60
CA LYS A 138 14.29 -4.30 -6.53
C LYS A 138 13.78 -5.28 -7.59
N LYS A 139 12.60 -5.88 -7.41
CA LYS A 139 11.98 -6.71 -8.47
C LYS A 139 11.29 -5.87 -9.53
N ILE A 140 11.07 -4.58 -9.25
CA ILE A 140 10.36 -3.63 -10.12
C ILE A 140 11.35 -2.85 -11.01
N ILE A 141 12.59 -2.65 -10.54
CA ILE A 141 13.66 -1.86 -11.17
C ILE A 141 14.60 -2.80 -11.94
#